data_AF-W8Z247-F1
#
_entry.id   AF-W8Z247-F1
#
_cell.length_a   1.000
_cell.length_b   1.000
_cell.length_c   1.000
_cell.angle_alpha   90.00
_cell.angle_beta   90.00
_cell.angle_gamma   90.00
#
_symmetry.space_group_name_H-M   'P 1'
#
loop_
_entity.id
_entity.type
_entity.pdbx_description
1 polymer ?
#
loop_
_entity_poly.entity_id
_entity_poly.type
_entity_poly.pdbx_seq_one_letter_code
_entity_poly.pdbx_strand_id
1 'polypeptide(L)'
;MRFKWDGMKADQWIKGLILLGFGAFLLRLDWTGEMLLYVSPSLRIYARLSAYGLAAGGLLQLYLCAAPGRSRHLACACGLHSDPHEHSHEHSHHSHSHGHSHDHAGHSHGAPAGSVRQAMLYSLFLLPLLLGFALPNTSLAGSLADSKGINLAHAPASGGRAVQGPGQIEAGTDGFHTDLYNKDYAKLAEWLYAKPEIAMGDTWFIESLNALNMFPDRFEGKTITMTGFVYRQEGLTDSQFIVGRMAMIHCAADMMPYGIIAVNDSASQFKDNSWVSVTGTVARTEYQDQQVIQIVVTEAKEAKPSAVPYVYPDAGFAAKL
;
A
#
# COMPACT_ATOMS: atom_id res chain seq x y z
N MET A 1 27.73 4.55 -44.28
CA MET A 1 26.37 5.02 -43.92
C MET A 1 26.39 5.46 -42.46
N ARG A 2 26.68 6.74 -42.17
CA ARG A 2 26.71 7.27 -40.80
C ARG A 2 25.28 7.66 -40.43
N PHE A 3 24.66 6.87 -39.55
CA PHE A 3 23.34 7.16 -38.97
C PHE A 3 23.46 8.44 -38.13
N LYS A 4 23.28 9.61 -38.76
CA LYS A 4 23.28 10.90 -38.06
C LYS A 4 21.98 10.97 -37.25
N TRP A 5 22.08 10.68 -35.97
CA TRP A 5 21.00 10.91 -35.01
C TRP A 5 20.74 12.42 -34.95
N ASP A 6 19.64 12.85 -35.55
CA ASP A 6 19.11 14.19 -35.36
C ASP A 6 18.67 14.30 -33.89
N GLY A 7 19.23 15.21 -33.10
CA GLY A 7 19.08 15.22 -31.63
C GLY A 7 17.64 15.27 -31.14
N MET A 8 16.72 15.80 -31.96
CA MET A 8 15.28 15.81 -31.69
C MET A 8 14.62 14.43 -31.84
N LYS A 9 15.09 13.59 -32.76
CA LYS A 9 14.59 12.22 -32.94
C LYS A 9 15.04 11.35 -31.76
N ALA A 10 16.28 11.55 -31.29
CA ALA A 10 16.87 10.81 -30.19
C ALA A 10 16.03 10.85 -28.90
N ASP A 11 15.60 12.05 -28.53
CA ASP A 11 14.81 12.33 -27.33
C ASP A 11 13.45 11.62 -27.36
N GLN A 12 12.78 11.64 -28.51
CA GLN A 12 11.48 10.99 -28.68
C GLN A 12 11.57 9.46 -28.65
N TRP A 13 12.64 8.88 -29.19
CA TRP A 13 12.92 7.44 -29.07
C TRP A 13 13.16 7.02 -27.61
N ILE A 14 13.98 7.78 -26.87
CA ILE A 14 14.29 7.48 -25.46
C ILE A 14 13.01 7.52 -24.60
N LYS A 15 12.20 8.57 -24.74
CA LYS A 15 10.91 8.69 -24.01
C LYS A 15 9.96 7.54 -24.32
N GLY A 16 9.84 7.15 -25.60
CA GLY A 16 9.01 6.02 -26.02
C GLY A 16 9.48 4.69 -25.41
N LEU A 17 10.80 4.45 -25.38
CA LEU A 17 11.39 3.26 -24.78
C LEU A 17 11.19 3.22 -23.25
N ILE A 18 11.36 4.33 -22.56
CA ILE A 18 11.12 4.43 -21.11
C ILE A 18 9.64 4.13 -20.80
N LEU A 19 8.72 4.74 -21.55
CA LEU A 19 7.28 4.56 -21.35
C LEU A 19 6.86 3.11 -21.59
N LEU A 20 7.36 2.51 -22.69
CA LEU A 20 7.16 1.10 -22.98
C LEU A 20 7.77 0.20 -21.89
N GLY A 21 8.93 0.56 -21.37
CA GLY A 21 9.60 -0.14 -20.28
C GLY A 21 8.76 -0.20 -19.01
N PHE A 22 8.22 0.94 -18.57
CA PHE A 22 7.29 0.97 -17.42
C PHE A 22 6.02 0.17 -17.68
N GLY A 23 5.43 0.29 -18.88
CA GLY A 23 4.27 -0.52 -19.27
C GLY A 23 4.57 -2.03 -19.21
N ALA A 24 5.69 -2.46 -19.78
CA ALA A 24 6.14 -3.85 -19.77
C ALA A 24 6.44 -4.36 -18.35
N PHE A 25 7.04 -3.52 -17.50
CA PHE A 25 7.29 -3.85 -16.10
C PHE A 25 5.99 -4.09 -15.32
N LEU A 26 5.03 -3.19 -15.43
CA LEU A 26 3.74 -3.33 -14.75
C LEU A 26 2.93 -4.52 -15.28
N LEU A 27 2.97 -4.78 -16.59
CA LEU A 27 2.34 -5.97 -17.18
C LEU A 27 3.00 -7.27 -16.70
N ARG A 28 4.33 -7.28 -16.57
CA ARG A 28 5.06 -8.41 -15.97
C ARG A 28 4.56 -8.65 -14.54
N LEU A 29 4.50 -7.63 -13.68
CA LEU A 29 4.02 -7.76 -12.31
C LEU A 29 2.57 -8.25 -12.22
N ASP A 30 1.71 -7.80 -13.14
CA ASP A 30 0.31 -8.25 -13.16
C ASP A 30 0.18 -9.71 -13.62
N TRP A 31 1.00 -10.16 -14.58
CA TRP A 31 1.03 -11.54 -15.03
C TRP A 31 1.66 -12.51 -14.01
N THR A 32 2.70 -12.09 -13.29
CA THR A 32 3.32 -12.91 -12.23
C THR A 32 2.48 -12.95 -10.95
N GLY A 33 1.47 -12.06 -10.83
CA GLY A 33 0.69 -11.89 -9.60
C GLY A 33 1.41 -11.08 -8.51
N GLU A 34 2.66 -10.71 -8.75
CA GLU A 34 3.48 -9.89 -7.86
C GLU A 34 2.95 -8.45 -7.72
N MET A 35 2.01 -8.03 -8.56
CA MET A 35 1.30 -6.75 -8.40
C MET A 35 0.69 -6.59 -6.99
N LEU A 36 0.23 -7.69 -6.39
CA LEU A 36 -0.33 -7.70 -5.03
C LEU A 36 0.73 -7.46 -3.95
N LEU A 37 2.02 -7.54 -4.29
CA LEU A 37 3.12 -7.14 -3.40
C LEU A 37 3.18 -5.61 -3.23
N TYR A 38 2.60 -4.85 -4.16
CA TYR A 38 2.76 -3.40 -4.23
C TYR A 38 1.44 -2.63 -4.10
N VAL A 39 0.33 -3.21 -4.52
CA VAL A 39 -0.98 -2.52 -4.62
C VAL A 39 -2.09 -3.45 -4.14
N SER A 40 -3.10 -2.89 -3.46
CA SER A 40 -4.23 -3.66 -2.95
C SER A 40 -5.09 -4.26 -4.08
N PRO A 41 -5.76 -5.41 -3.85
CA PRO A 41 -6.59 -6.07 -4.88
C PRO A 41 -7.65 -5.15 -5.50
N SER A 42 -8.24 -4.26 -4.69
CA SER A 42 -9.25 -3.29 -5.12
C SER A 42 -8.73 -2.29 -6.16
N LEU A 43 -7.44 -1.94 -6.09
CA LEU A 43 -6.80 -0.98 -6.99
C LEU A 43 -6.11 -1.65 -8.20
N ARG A 44 -6.01 -2.99 -8.21
CA ARG A 44 -5.37 -3.76 -9.27
C ARG A 44 -5.93 -3.44 -10.65
N ILE A 45 -7.23 -3.19 -10.77
CA ILE A 45 -7.86 -2.88 -12.05
C ILE A 45 -7.32 -1.58 -12.66
N TYR A 46 -7.14 -0.53 -11.84
CA TYR A 46 -6.60 0.74 -12.30
C TYR A 46 -5.13 0.60 -12.68
N ALA A 47 -4.33 -0.10 -11.86
CA ALA A 47 -2.93 -0.38 -12.16
C ALA A 47 -2.77 -1.14 -13.49
N ARG A 48 -3.63 -2.12 -13.75
CA ARG A 48 -3.67 -2.88 -15.01
C ARG A 48 -4.02 -1.99 -16.20
N LEU A 49 -5.05 -1.15 -16.08
CA LEU A 49 -5.43 -0.21 -17.15
C LEU A 49 -4.30 0.78 -17.45
N SER A 50 -3.65 1.32 -16.42
CA SER A 50 -2.47 2.17 -16.58
C SER A 50 -1.33 1.44 -17.28
N ALA A 51 -1.06 0.17 -16.93
CA ALA A 51 -0.02 -0.63 -17.58
C ALA A 51 -0.24 -0.77 -19.09
N TYR A 52 -1.47 -1.10 -19.51
CA TYR A 52 -1.84 -1.16 -20.92
C TYR A 52 -1.77 0.21 -21.60
N GLY A 53 -2.23 1.26 -20.92
CA GLY A 53 -2.16 2.64 -21.44
C GLY A 53 -0.73 3.10 -21.69
N LEU A 54 0.19 2.86 -20.74
CA LEU A 54 1.61 3.19 -20.88
C LEU A 54 2.27 2.39 -22.01
N ALA A 55 1.99 1.08 -22.10
CA ALA A 55 2.51 0.24 -23.17
C ALA A 55 2.02 0.70 -24.55
N ALA A 56 0.71 0.98 -24.70
CA ALA A 56 0.12 1.47 -25.94
C ALA A 56 0.65 2.85 -26.33
N GLY A 57 0.76 3.78 -25.38
CA GLY A 57 1.36 5.10 -25.58
C GLY A 57 2.83 5.01 -26.01
N GLY A 58 3.60 4.13 -25.38
CA GLY A 58 4.99 3.85 -25.74
C GLY A 58 5.13 3.31 -27.16
N LEU A 59 4.32 2.31 -27.53
CA LEU A 59 4.28 1.76 -28.89
C LEU A 59 3.86 2.80 -29.93
N LEU A 60 2.85 3.61 -29.63
CA LEU A 60 2.39 4.69 -30.51
C LEU A 60 3.51 5.73 -30.72
N GLN A 61 4.20 6.13 -29.65
CA GLN A 61 5.30 7.07 -29.73
C GLN A 61 6.46 6.53 -30.59
N LEU A 62 6.82 5.25 -30.42
CA LEU A 62 7.85 4.61 -31.24
C LEU A 62 7.41 4.48 -32.70
N TYR A 63 6.14 4.13 -32.96
CA TYR A 63 5.58 4.05 -34.30
C TYR A 63 5.61 5.41 -35.02
N LEU A 64 5.19 6.49 -34.34
CA LEU A 64 5.22 7.84 -34.89
C LEU A 64 6.66 8.34 -35.16
N CYS A 65 7.64 7.92 -34.35
CA CYS A 65 9.05 8.22 -34.60
C CYS A 65 9.61 7.45 -35.81
N ALA A 66 9.10 6.25 -36.06
CA ALA A 66 9.53 5.39 -37.17
C ALA A 66 8.85 5.74 -38.51
N ALA A 67 7.64 6.32 -38.49
CA ALA A 67 6.88 6.67 -39.70
C ALA A 67 7.48 7.91 -40.41
N PRO A 68 8.08 7.76 -41.61
CA PRO A 68 8.64 8.89 -42.34
C PRO A 68 7.53 9.74 -42.95
N GLY A 69 7.52 11.05 -42.66
CA GLY A 69 6.65 12.03 -43.31
C GLY A 69 5.41 12.49 -42.53
N ARG A 70 5.24 12.08 -41.27
CA ARG A 70 4.09 12.47 -40.42
C ARG A 70 4.46 13.27 -39.16
N SER A 71 5.65 13.85 -39.10
CA SER A 71 6.08 14.76 -38.03
C SER A 71 5.35 16.11 -38.09
N ARG A 72 4.02 16.07 -37.98
CA ARG A 72 3.30 17.13 -37.27
C ARG A 72 3.64 16.90 -35.81
N HIS A 73 4.34 17.86 -35.21
CA HIS A 73 4.58 17.90 -33.78
C HIS A 73 3.26 17.67 -33.03
N LEU A 74 3.00 16.42 -32.62
CA LEU A 74 1.92 16.10 -31.71
C LEU A 74 2.39 16.43 -30.29
N ALA A 75 2.73 17.71 -30.09
CA ALA A 75 2.73 18.35 -28.79
C ALA A 75 1.28 18.77 -28.49
N CYS A 76 0.34 17.82 -28.49
CA CYS A 76 -0.95 18.03 -27.86
C CYS A 76 -0.76 17.79 -26.35
N ALA A 77 -0.11 18.76 -25.71
CA ALA A 77 -0.45 19.07 -24.34
C ALA A 77 -1.80 19.80 -24.39
N CYS A 78 -2.80 19.26 -23.71
CA CYS A 78 -4.12 19.84 -23.62
C CYS A 78 -4.01 21.22 -22.95
N GLY A 79 -4.09 22.29 -23.73
CA GLY A 79 -4.16 23.68 -23.28
C GLY A 79 -4.99 24.45 -24.29
N LEU A 80 -6.29 24.51 -24.02
CA LEU A 80 -7.32 25.16 -24.82
C LEU A 80 -7.03 26.66 -25.08
N HIS A 81 -7.39 27.10 -26.29
CA HIS A 81 -7.59 28.49 -26.76
C HIS A 81 -6.31 29.31 -26.98
N SER A 82 -6.15 30.11 -28.03
CA SER A 82 -7.03 30.57 -29.11
C SER A 82 -6.11 31.26 -30.11
N ASP A 83 -6.19 30.93 -31.39
CA ASP A 83 -5.76 31.85 -32.44
C ASP A 83 -6.48 33.19 -32.24
N PRO A 84 -5.79 34.31 -32.46
CA PRO A 84 -6.38 35.28 -33.36
C PRO A 84 -5.39 35.61 -34.47
N HIS A 85 -5.86 35.35 -35.69
CA HIS A 85 -5.56 36.23 -36.80
C HIS A 85 -5.74 37.68 -36.36
N GLU A 86 -4.73 38.53 -36.51
CA GLU A 86 -4.95 39.97 -36.55
C GLU A 86 -4.49 40.56 -37.88
N HIS A 87 -5.51 41.06 -38.57
CA HIS A 87 -5.46 41.93 -39.71
C HIS A 87 -4.96 43.32 -39.30
N SER A 88 -4.20 43.93 -40.20
CA SER A 88 -3.82 45.33 -40.16
C SER A 88 -5.04 46.25 -40.15
N HIS A 89 -5.33 46.93 -39.05
CA HIS A 89 -6.10 48.17 -39.05
C HIS A 89 -5.58 49.14 -37.98
N GLU A 90 -5.16 50.32 -38.43
CA GLU A 90 -4.90 51.49 -37.59
C GLU A 90 -6.23 52.02 -37.03
N HIS A 91 -6.34 52.14 -35.71
CA HIS A 91 -7.23 53.14 -35.09
C HIS A 91 -6.68 53.60 -33.74
N SER A 92 -6.56 54.92 -33.61
CA SER A 92 -6.34 55.67 -32.37
C SER A 92 -7.62 55.70 -31.52
N HIS A 93 -7.52 55.50 -30.21
CA HIS A 93 -8.00 56.38 -29.12
C HIS A 93 -8.06 55.67 -27.75
N HIS A 94 -7.90 56.49 -26.71
CA HIS A 94 -7.61 56.20 -25.30
C HIS A 94 -8.76 55.63 -24.45
N SER A 95 -8.46 54.78 -23.47
CA SER A 95 -9.04 54.83 -22.10
C SER A 95 -8.29 53.88 -21.13
N HIS A 96 -8.13 54.30 -19.87
CA HIS A 96 -7.29 53.67 -18.85
C HIS A 96 -8.07 52.79 -17.85
N SER A 97 -7.41 51.68 -17.44
CA SER A 97 -7.39 51.04 -16.11
C SER A 97 -8.57 50.11 -15.74
N HIS A 98 -8.42 48.95 -15.07
CA HIS A 98 -7.30 48.24 -14.44
C HIS A 98 -7.51 46.72 -14.65
N GLY A 99 -6.59 46.06 -15.35
CA GLY A 99 -6.52 44.59 -15.40
C GLY A 99 -5.38 44.13 -14.50
N HIS A 100 -5.69 43.40 -13.43
CA HIS A 100 -4.67 42.74 -12.62
C HIS A 100 -3.94 41.69 -13.47
N SER A 101 -2.72 42.02 -13.91
CA SER A 101 -1.78 41.07 -14.47
C SER A 101 -1.26 40.19 -13.33
N HIS A 102 -1.89 39.04 -13.13
CA HIS A 102 -1.20 37.94 -12.47
C HIS A 102 -0.21 37.37 -13.48
N ASP A 103 1.07 37.67 -13.27
CA ASP A 103 2.18 36.99 -13.91
C ASP A 103 2.15 35.52 -13.50
N HIS A 104 1.39 34.71 -14.24
CA HIS A 104 1.61 33.28 -14.25
C HIS A 104 2.88 33.05 -15.05
N ALA A 105 4.01 33.00 -14.34
CA ALA A 105 5.24 32.38 -14.83
C ALA A 105 4.94 30.91 -15.11
N GLY A 106 4.35 30.65 -16.28
CA GLY A 106 4.15 29.31 -16.82
C GLY A 106 5.51 28.68 -16.99
N HIS A 107 5.85 27.75 -16.11
CA HIS A 107 7.03 26.91 -16.25
C HIS A 107 6.85 26.06 -17.51
N SER A 108 7.43 26.51 -18.62
CA SER A 108 7.54 25.72 -19.83
C SER A 108 8.47 24.53 -19.55
N HIS A 109 7.94 23.31 -19.66
CA HIS A 109 8.72 22.07 -19.63
C HIS A 109 9.48 21.89 -20.95
N GLY A 110 10.29 22.88 -21.34
CA GLY A 110 11.29 22.73 -22.39
C GLY A 110 12.43 21.85 -21.88
N ALA A 111 12.81 20.84 -22.67
CA ALA A 111 14.00 20.05 -22.36
C ALA A 111 15.22 20.99 -22.22
N PRO A 112 15.97 20.91 -21.12
CA PRO A 112 17.00 21.89 -20.88
C PRO A 112 18.20 21.67 -21.80
N ALA A 113 18.74 22.75 -22.34
CA ALA A 113 19.94 22.71 -23.16
C ALA A 113 21.16 22.29 -22.30
N GLY A 114 21.60 21.03 -22.43
CA GLY A 114 22.81 20.51 -21.81
C GLY A 114 22.77 18.98 -21.63
N SER A 115 23.77 18.27 -22.17
CA SER A 115 23.86 16.80 -22.14
C SER A 115 23.82 16.21 -20.72
N VAL A 116 24.44 16.88 -19.74
CA VAL A 116 24.43 16.47 -18.32
C VAL A 116 23.04 16.60 -17.69
N ARG A 117 22.33 17.71 -17.96
CA ARG A 117 20.99 17.94 -17.41
C ARG A 117 19.97 16.97 -18.02
N GLN A 118 20.10 16.63 -19.30
CA GLN A 118 19.29 15.62 -19.95
C GLN A 118 19.58 14.20 -19.41
N ALA A 119 20.85 13.87 -19.15
CA ALA A 119 21.22 12.62 -18.50
C ALA A 119 20.64 12.50 -17.08
N MET A 120 20.71 13.57 -16.29
CA MET A 120 20.08 13.62 -14.96
C MET A 120 18.57 13.40 -15.05
N LEU A 121 17.87 14.07 -15.97
CA LEU A 121 16.43 13.90 -16.14
C LEU A 121 16.04 12.48 -16.56
N TYR A 122 16.76 11.85 -17.48
CA TYR A 122 16.47 10.46 -17.87
C TYR A 122 16.83 9.46 -16.80
N SER A 123 17.89 9.71 -16.02
CA SER A 123 18.25 8.84 -14.90
C SER A 123 17.13 8.75 -13.86
N LEU A 124 16.35 9.83 -13.65
CA LEU A 124 15.20 9.84 -12.74
C LEU A 124 14.15 8.77 -13.10
N PHE A 125 14.01 8.42 -14.38
CA PHE A 125 13.06 7.43 -14.87
C PHE A 125 13.70 6.07 -15.17
N LEU A 126 14.92 6.05 -15.69
CA LEU A 126 15.64 4.83 -16.01
C LEU A 126 16.09 4.08 -14.76
N LEU A 127 16.53 4.79 -13.72
CA LEU A 127 16.99 4.17 -12.48
C LEU A 127 15.89 3.33 -11.80
N PRO A 128 14.70 3.87 -11.46
CA PRO A 128 13.65 3.07 -10.84
C PRO A 128 13.17 1.93 -11.74
N LEU A 129 13.16 2.12 -13.07
CA LEU A 129 12.82 1.05 -14.01
C LEU A 129 13.84 -0.10 -13.96
N LEU A 130 15.13 0.22 -14.03
CA LEU A 130 16.20 -0.79 -13.95
C LEU A 130 16.22 -1.50 -12.60
N LEU A 131 16.05 -0.75 -11.50
CA LEU A 131 15.96 -1.32 -10.16
C LEU A 131 14.76 -2.26 -10.03
N GLY A 132 13.60 -1.88 -10.59
CA GLY A 132 12.41 -2.74 -10.58
C GLY A 132 12.62 -4.09 -11.28
N PHE A 133 13.41 -4.13 -12.36
CA PHE A 133 13.75 -5.39 -13.04
C PHE A 133 14.90 -6.16 -12.38
N ALA A 134 15.82 -5.47 -11.69
CA ALA A 134 17.02 -6.08 -11.13
C ALA A 134 16.83 -6.63 -9.70
N LEU A 135 15.97 -6.00 -8.90
CA LEU A 135 15.76 -6.38 -7.51
C LEU A 135 14.73 -7.51 -7.35
N PRO A 136 14.93 -8.44 -6.40
CA PRO A 136 13.95 -9.48 -6.11
C PRO A 136 12.68 -8.90 -5.48
N ASN A 137 11.53 -9.44 -5.85
CA ASN A 137 10.22 -9.05 -5.32
C ASN A 137 9.92 -9.71 -3.96
N THR A 138 10.70 -9.40 -2.93
CA THR A 138 10.52 -9.95 -1.57
C THR A 138 10.21 -8.85 -0.56
N SER A 139 9.21 -9.06 0.29
CA SER A 139 8.90 -8.15 1.40
C SER A 139 9.67 -8.55 2.66
N LEU A 140 10.53 -7.65 3.17
CA LEU A 140 11.20 -7.81 4.46
C LEU A 140 10.33 -7.21 5.57
N ALA A 141 9.41 -8.04 6.08
CA ALA A 141 8.41 -7.61 7.05
C ALA A 141 9.03 -7.13 8.38
N GLY A 142 10.09 -7.78 8.86
CA GLY A 142 10.78 -7.42 10.12
C GLY A 142 11.39 -6.02 10.06
N SER A 143 12.11 -5.67 8.99
CA SER A 143 12.68 -4.31 8.86
C SER A 143 11.63 -3.20 8.74
N LEU A 144 10.46 -3.53 8.17
CA LEU A 144 9.34 -2.60 8.14
C LEU A 144 8.72 -2.45 9.54
N ALA A 145 8.69 -3.53 10.33
CA ALA A 145 8.26 -3.48 11.71
C ALA A 145 9.24 -2.73 12.63
N ASP A 146 10.56 -2.82 12.40
CA ASP A 146 11.54 -2.00 13.12
C ASP A 146 11.32 -0.51 12.87
N SER A 147 11.06 -0.14 11.61
CA SER A 147 10.93 1.26 11.22
C SER A 147 9.55 1.87 11.53
N LYS A 148 8.48 1.08 11.49
CA LYS A 148 7.10 1.57 11.71
C LYS A 148 6.51 1.20 13.06
N GLY A 149 7.16 0.34 13.83
CA GLY A 149 6.58 -0.31 15.02
C GLY A 149 5.50 -1.32 14.63
N ILE A 150 5.05 -2.13 15.60
CA ILE A 150 4.04 -3.17 15.40
C ILE A 150 2.74 -2.91 16.17
N ASN A 151 1.61 -3.09 15.50
CA ASN A 151 0.29 -2.91 16.09
C ASN A 151 -0.15 -4.21 16.77
N LEU A 152 -0.04 -4.23 18.10
CA LEU A 152 -0.48 -5.35 18.96
C LEU A 152 -1.84 -5.09 19.61
N ALA A 153 -2.20 -3.82 19.73
CA ALA A 153 -3.42 -3.32 20.34
C ALA A 153 -4.23 -2.50 19.34
N HIS A 154 -5.49 -2.27 19.68
CA HIS A 154 -6.33 -1.31 18.98
C HIS A 154 -5.74 0.11 19.11
N ALA A 155 -5.29 0.69 17.99
CA ALA A 155 -5.40 2.13 17.83
C ALA A 155 -6.84 2.40 17.39
N PRO A 156 -7.64 3.17 18.15
CA PRO A 156 -8.93 3.62 17.64
C PRO A 156 -8.70 4.29 16.30
N ALA A 157 -9.48 3.85 15.30
CA ALA A 157 -9.56 4.50 14.01
C ALA A 157 -10.30 5.84 14.17
N SER A 158 -9.70 6.75 14.92
CA SER A 158 -9.98 8.18 14.97
C SER A 158 -8.94 8.80 15.90
N GLY A 159 -8.25 9.84 15.43
CA GLY A 159 -7.43 10.72 16.27
C GLY A 159 -8.29 11.56 17.22
N GLY A 160 -9.11 10.92 18.05
CA GLY A 160 -9.94 11.53 19.07
C GLY A 160 -9.60 10.91 20.41
N ARG A 161 -9.29 11.76 21.39
CA ARG A 161 -9.42 11.41 22.82
C ARG A 161 -10.70 10.61 23.00
N ALA A 162 -10.67 9.57 23.83
CA ALA A 162 -11.87 8.92 24.34
C ALA A 162 -12.84 9.99 24.85
N VAL A 163 -13.82 10.36 24.02
CA VAL A 163 -14.93 11.20 24.44
C VAL A 163 -15.84 10.23 25.16
N GLN A 164 -15.80 10.28 26.49
CA GLN A 164 -16.90 9.78 27.33
C GLN A 164 -18.14 10.64 27.00
N GLY A 165 -18.79 10.33 25.88
CA GLY A 165 -20.13 10.78 25.58
C GLY A 165 -21.13 9.80 26.21
N PRO A 166 -22.38 10.22 26.45
CA PRO A 166 -23.42 9.33 26.97
C PRO A 166 -23.91 8.40 25.84
N GLY A 167 -23.04 7.49 25.40
CA GLY A 167 -23.42 6.34 24.59
C GLY A 167 -23.97 5.28 25.53
N GLN A 168 -25.23 4.90 25.35
CA GLN A 168 -25.84 3.83 26.13
C GLN A 168 -24.99 2.56 25.96
N ILE A 169 -24.38 2.10 27.05
CA ILE A 169 -23.79 0.78 27.13
C ILE A 169 -24.97 -0.19 27.06
N GLU A 170 -25.21 -0.75 25.88
CA GLU A 170 -26.16 -1.84 25.75
C GLU A 170 -25.44 -3.10 26.24
N ALA A 171 -26.06 -3.82 27.18
CA ALA A 171 -25.55 -5.12 27.56
C ALA A 171 -25.76 -6.06 26.38
N GLY A 172 -24.72 -6.26 25.57
CA GLY A 172 -24.73 -7.26 24.51
C GLY A 172 -25.06 -8.63 25.08
N THR A 173 -25.76 -9.43 24.29
CA THR A 173 -26.05 -10.81 24.64
C THR A 173 -24.73 -11.55 24.89
N ASP A 174 -24.75 -12.44 25.88
CA ASP A 174 -23.61 -13.26 26.25
C ASP A 174 -22.39 -12.52 26.81
N GLY A 175 -22.49 -11.25 27.24
CA GLY A 175 -21.46 -10.54 28.02
C GLY A 175 -20.32 -9.93 27.20
N PHE A 176 -20.57 -9.65 25.93
CA PHE A 176 -19.79 -8.71 25.12
C PHE A 176 -20.45 -7.33 25.26
N HIS A 177 -19.85 -6.41 26.02
CA HIS A 177 -20.45 -5.09 26.24
C HIS A 177 -20.38 -4.24 24.98
N THR A 178 -21.52 -3.65 24.58
CA THR A 178 -21.60 -2.89 23.33
C THR A 178 -21.87 -1.41 23.56
N ASP A 179 -21.32 -0.60 22.67
CA ASP A 179 -21.58 0.81 22.50
C ASP A 179 -21.70 1.16 21.00
N LEU A 180 -21.88 2.44 20.69
CA LEU A 180 -22.02 2.92 19.32
C LEU A 180 -20.78 2.64 18.44
N TYR A 181 -19.60 2.49 19.05
CA TYR A 181 -18.31 2.40 18.35
C TYR A 181 -17.80 0.97 18.22
N ASN A 182 -18.21 0.04 19.09
CA ASN A 182 -17.69 -1.33 19.11
C ASN A 182 -18.72 -2.41 18.68
N LYS A 183 -19.97 -2.03 18.37
CA LYS A 183 -21.06 -2.97 18.05
C LYS A 183 -20.69 -4.01 16.99
N ASP A 184 -20.02 -3.58 15.92
CA ASP A 184 -19.58 -4.45 14.83
C ASP A 184 -18.52 -5.46 15.29
N TYR A 185 -17.59 -5.02 16.13
CA TYR A 185 -16.56 -5.88 16.73
C TYR A 185 -17.15 -6.85 17.75
N ALA A 186 -18.17 -6.45 18.51
CA ALA A 186 -18.88 -7.34 19.42
C ALA A 186 -19.58 -8.47 18.66
N LYS A 187 -20.27 -8.16 17.55
CA LYS A 187 -20.89 -9.18 16.68
C LYS A 187 -19.84 -10.17 16.13
N LEU A 188 -18.68 -9.67 15.72
CA LEU A 188 -17.58 -10.53 15.28
C LEU A 188 -17.02 -11.36 16.43
N ALA A 189 -16.87 -10.78 17.62
CA ALA A 189 -16.38 -11.48 18.81
C ALA A 189 -17.31 -12.63 19.22
N GLU A 190 -18.62 -12.41 19.22
CA GLU A 190 -19.63 -13.45 19.45
C GLU A 190 -19.48 -14.61 18.43
N TRP A 191 -19.35 -14.28 17.14
CA TRP A 191 -19.18 -15.26 16.07
C TRP A 191 -17.86 -16.05 16.18
N LEU A 192 -16.76 -15.39 16.55
CA LEU A 192 -15.48 -16.03 16.81
C LEU A 192 -15.55 -16.94 18.04
N TYR A 193 -16.19 -16.48 19.11
CA TYR A 193 -16.29 -17.20 20.38
C TYR A 193 -17.10 -18.50 20.27
N ALA A 194 -18.13 -18.52 19.40
CA ALA A 194 -18.95 -19.69 19.12
C ALA A 194 -18.19 -20.82 18.41
N LYS A 195 -17.02 -20.54 17.81
CA LYS A 195 -16.20 -21.56 17.16
C LYS A 195 -15.41 -22.38 18.19
N PRO A 196 -15.13 -23.66 17.89
CA PRO A 196 -14.25 -24.48 18.73
C PRO A 196 -12.79 -23.97 18.70
N GLU A 197 -12.39 -23.33 17.60
CA GLU A 197 -11.06 -22.79 17.37
C GLU A 197 -11.17 -21.44 16.65
N ILE A 198 -10.37 -20.48 17.09
CA ILE A 198 -10.25 -19.15 16.49
C ILE A 198 -9.15 -19.21 15.44
N ALA A 199 -9.53 -19.39 14.18
CA ALA A 199 -8.61 -19.37 13.06
C ALA A 199 -8.37 -17.94 12.56
N MET A 200 -7.18 -17.38 12.81
CA MET A 200 -6.75 -16.07 12.31
C MET A 200 -6.36 -16.18 10.83
N GLY A 201 -7.37 -16.19 9.95
CA GLY A 201 -7.21 -16.25 8.50
C GLY A 201 -6.83 -14.92 7.85
N ASP A 202 -6.67 -14.94 6.52
CA ASP A 202 -6.36 -13.75 5.72
C ASP A 202 -7.54 -12.76 5.67
N THR A 203 -8.77 -13.28 5.74
CA THR A 203 -10.01 -12.50 5.80
C THR A 203 -10.27 -12.05 7.23
N TRP A 204 -10.57 -10.76 7.39
CA TRP A 204 -10.88 -10.14 8.69
C TRP A 204 -9.79 -10.32 9.74
N PHE A 205 -8.52 -10.41 9.32
CA PHE A 205 -7.42 -10.57 10.26
C PHE A 205 -7.33 -9.40 11.25
N ILE A 206 -7.36 -8.17 10.72
CA ILE A 206 -7.25 -6.93 11.50
C ILE A 206 -8.47 -6.78 12.41
N GLU A 207 -9.65 -7.09 11.87
CA GLU A 207 -10.92 -6.99 12.58
C GLU A 207 -11.01 -8.02 13.70
N SER A 208 -10.58 -9.26 13.43
CA SER A 208 -10.49 -10.33 14.43
C SER A 208 -9.52 -9.95 15.54
N LEU A 209 -8.33 -9.45 15.19
CA LEU A 209 -7.34 -8.99 16.18
C LEU A 209 -7.91 -7.87 17.08
N ASN A 210 -8.59 -6.90 16.48
CA ASN A 210 -9.26 -5.84 17.22
C ASN A 210 -10.38 -6.38 18.12
N ALA A 211 -11.23 -7.27 17.62
CA ALA A 211 -12.29 -7.88 18.40
C ALA A 211 -11.75 -8.67 19.60
N LEU A 212 -10.68 -9.43 19.41
CA LEU A 212 -10.01 -10.16 20.50
C LEU A 212 -9.44 -9.21 21.56
N ASN A 213 -8.79 -8.12 21.15
CA ASN A 213 -8.22 -7.12 22.07
C ASN A 213 -9.28 -6.23 22.74
N MET A 214 -10.45 -6.04 22.14
CA MET A 214 -11.57 -5.33 22.77
C MET A 214 -12.26 -6.16 23.85
N PHE A 215 -12.27 -7.49 23.70
CA PHE A 215 -12.93 -8.41 24.62
C PHE A 215 -11.99 -9.51 25.13
N PRO A 216 -10.79 -9.17 25.65
CA PRO A 216 -9.74 -10.14 25.92
C PRO A 216 -10.17 -11.17 26.98
N ASP A 217 -10.91 -10.72 27.99
CA ASP A 217 -11.46 -11.55 29.06
C ASP A 217 -12.36 -12.68 28.55
N ARG A 218 -12.98 -12.48 27.39
CA ARG A 218 -13.89 -13.45 26.78
C ARG A 218 -13.16 -14.57 26.08
N PHE A 219 -11.93 -14.34 25.66
CA PHE A 219 -11.19 -15.29 24.85
C PHE A 219 -10.16 -16.08 25.66
N GLU A 220 -9.91 -15.75 26.93
CA GLU A 220 -8.99 -16.51 27.77
C GLU A 220 -9.24 -18.03 27.73
N GLY A 221 -8.19 -18.79 27.46
CA GLY A 221 -8.24 -20.25 27.37
C GLY A 221 -8.81 -20.80 26.04
N LYS A 222 -9.33 -19.97 25.15
CA LYS A 222 -9.76 -20.42 23.81
C LYS A 222 -8.57 -20.82 22.96
N THR A 223 -8.74 -21.85 22.16
CA THR A 223 -7.75 -22.26 21.16
C THR A 223 -7.75 -21.26 20.01
N ILE A 224 -6.55 -20.77 19.68
CA ILE A 224 -6.31 -19.85 18.56
C ILE A 224 -5.19 -20.41 17.68
N THR A 225 -5.36 -20.27 16.37
CA THR A 225 -4.33 -20.58 15.39
C THR A 225 -4.05 -19.36 14.53
N MET A 226 -2.77 -19.04 14.35
CA MET A 226 -2.32 -17.90 13.57
C MET A 226 -1.10 -18.27 12.75
N THR A 227 -1.09 -17.86 11.48
CA THR A 227 0.08 -17.94 10.60
C THR A 227 0.60 -16.54 10.33
N GLY A 228 1.92 -16.33 10.45
CA GLY A 228 2.55 -15.03 10.23
C GLY A 228 4.07 -15.08 10.27
N PHE A 229 4.69 -13.93 10.03
CA PHE A 229 6.14 -13.78 10.17
C PHE A 229 6.55 -13.61 11.63
N VAL A 230 7.72 -14.11 11.98
CA VAL A 230 8.32 -13.95 13.31
C VAL A 230 9.06 -12.62 13.37
N TYR A 231 8.77 -11.85 14.42
CA TYR A 231 9.42 -10.57 14.70
C TYR A 231 9.68 -10.44 16.20
N ARG A 232 10.87 -9.95 16.55
CA ARG A 232 11.25 -9.65 17.93
C ARG A 232 11.58 -8.18 18.05
N GLN A 233 10.77 -7.48 18.83
CA GLN A 233 11.02 -6.10 19.17
C GLN A 233 11.82 -6.01 20.47
N GLU A 234 12.60 -4.94 20.61
CA GLU A 234 13.15 -4.55 21.92
C GLU A 234 12.04 -4.45 22.97
N GLY A 235 12.29 -5.01 24.16
CA GLY A 235 11.34 -5.05 25.27
C GLY A 235 10.57 -6.36 25.45
N LEU A 236 10.67 -7.30 24.51
CA LEU A 236 10.19 -8.67 24.70
C LEU A 236 11.20 -9.53 25.46
N THR A 237 10.69 -10.51 26.21
CA THR A 237 11.53 -11.53 26.87
C THR A 237 12.06 -12.57 25.89
N ASP A 238 13.06 -13.36 26.28
CA ASP A 238 13.65 -14.42 25.44
C ASP A 238 12.64 -15.50 25.01
N SER A 239 11.58 -15.70 25.79
CA SER A 239 10.47 -16.62 25.51
C SER A 239 9.37 -16.01 24.65
N GLN A 240 9.47 -14.73 24.29
CA GLN A 240 8.46 -13.99 23.55
C GLN A 240 8.93 -13.64 22.14
N PHE A 241 7.99 -13.73 21.21
CA PHE A 241 8.13 -13.23 19.86
C PHE A 241 6.76 -12.82 19.35
N ILE A 242 6.70 -12.01 18.32
CA ILE A 242 5.43 -11.63 17.70
C ILE A 242 5.24 -12.47 16.45
N VAL A 243 4.04 -13.04 16.32
CA VAL A 243 3.56 -13.57 15.04
C VAL A 243 2.80 -12.45 14.37
N GLY A 244 3.31 -11.99 13.23
CA GLY A 244 2.85 -10.78 12.56
C GLY A 244 2.31 -11.01 11.15
N ARG A 245 1.44 -10.10 10.70
CA ARG A 245 0.97 -9.96 9.33
C ARG A 245 1.11 -8.51 8.91
N MET A 246 1.52 -8.30 7.66
CA MET A 246 1.61 -6.97 7.08
C MET A 246 0.23 -6.60 6.53
N ALA A 247 -0.35 -5.51 7.02
CA ALA A 247 -1.56 -4.94 6.47
C ALA A 247 -1.24 -3.94 5.35
N MET A 248 -2.11 -3.83 4.35
CA MET A 248 -2.06 -2.81 3.30
C MET A 248 -3.46 -2.27 3.07
N ILE A 249 -3.59 -0.96 2.82
CA ILE A 249 -4.90 -0.36 2.47
C ILE A 249 -4.96 -0.11 0.96
N HIS A 250 -3.96 0.59 0.42
CA HIS A 250 -3.89 1.00 -0.97
C HIS A 250 -2.61 0.52 -1.65
N CYS A 251 -1.44 0.65 -1.00
CA CYS A 251 -0.16 0.35 -1.63
C CYS A 251 1.00 0.11 -0.64
N ALA A 252 2.16 -0.29 -1.13
CA ALA A 252 3.33 -0.58 -0.30
C ALA A 252 3.75 0.55 0.65
N ALA A 253 3.49 1.80 0.30
CA ALA A 253 3.80 2.94 1.16
C ALA A 253 2.99 2.95 2.47
N ASP A 254 1.74 2.47 2.43
CA ASP A 254 0.83 2.46 3.58
C ASP A 254 0.87 1.17 4.41
N MET A 255 1.80 0.27 4.10
CA MET A 255 1.90 -0.99 4.82
C MET A 255 2.16 -0.79 6.31
N MET A 256 1.40 -1.48 7.15
CA MET A 256 1.53 -1.45 8.61
C MET A 256 1.56 -2.89 9.16
N PRO A 257 2.52 -3.26 10.01
CA PRO A 257 2.52 -4.57 10.66
C PRO A 257 1.51 -4.65 11.80
N TYR A 258 0.81 -5.77 11.89
CA TYR A 258 -0.11 -6.15 12.96
C TYR A 258 0.28 -7.52 13.49
N GLY A 259 0.10 -7.79 14.77
CA GLY A 259 0.48 -9.10 15.32
C GLY A 259 -0.05 -9.38 16.69
N ILE A 260 0.26 -10.59 17.17
CA ILE A 260 -0.04 -11.05 18.52
C ILE A 260 1.27 -11.53 19.15
N ILE A 261 1.51 -11.19 20.41
CA ILE A 261 2.64 -11.72 21.18
C ILE A 261 2.41 -13.22 21.37
N ALA A 262 3.40 -14.04 21.04
CA ALA A 262 3.43 -15.47 21.26
C ALA A 262 4.49 -15.80 22.32
N VAL A 263 4.13 -16.65 23.28
CA VAL A 263 5.02 -17.12 24.35
C VAL A 263 5.32 -18.60 24.12
N ASN A 264 6.59 -18.95 24.08
CA ASN A 264 7.07 -20.32 23.94
C ASN A 264 8.45 -20.48 24.60
N ASP A 265 8.66 -21.51 25.40
CA ASP A 265 9.96 -21.80 26.04
C ASP A 265 11.08 -22.03 25.03
N SER A 266 10.72 -22.52 23.83
CA SER A 266 11.62 -22.73 22.70
C SER A 266 11.50 -21.62 21.66
N ALA A 267 11.17 -20.38 22.05
CA ALA A 267 11.03 -19.26 21.13
C ALA A 267 12.28 -19.03 20.27
N SER A 268 13.48 -19.24 20.81
CA SER A 268 14.77 -19.02 20.12
C SER A 268 14.97 -19.87 18.86
N GLN A 269 14.20 -20.95 18.67
CA GLN A 269 14.28 -21.78 17.47
C GLN A 269 13.74 -21.08 16.21
N PHE A 270 12.86 -20.09 16.38
CA PHE A 270 12.21 -19.40 15.27
C PHE A 270 13.01 -18.17 14.84
N LYS A 271 13.49 -18.13 13.60
CA LYS A 271 14.30 -17.00 13.11
C LYS A 271 13.42 -15.81 12.75
N ASP A 272 13.90 -14.60 12.96
CA ASP A 272 13.20 -13.40 12.49
C ASP A 272 12.98 -13.45 10.97
N ASN A 273 11.86 -12.90 10.50
CA ASN A 273 11.38 -12.97 9.11
C ASN A 273 11.02 -14.37 8.59
N SER A 274 11.20 -15.43 9.39
CA SER A 274 10.65 -16.75 9.04
C SER A 274 9.13 -16.76 9.26
N TRP A 275 8.43 -17.58 8.50
CA TRP A 275 7.00 -17.77 8.65
C TRP A 275 6.72 -19.00 9.51
N VAL A 276 5.81 -18.84 10.46
CA VAL A 276 5.37 -19.90 11.36
C VAL A 276 3.86 -19.94 11.41
N SER A 277 3.31 -21.14 11.60
CA SER A 277 1.93 -21.35 12.03
C SER A 277 1.97 -21.80 13.49
N VAL A 278 1.37 -20.99 14.37
CA VAL A 278 1.27 -21.26 15.80
C VAL A 278 -0.16 -21.62 16.16
N THR A 279 -0.30 -22.64 17.00
CA THR A 279 -1.54 -22.99 17.67
C THR A 279 -1.28 -22.93 19.18
N GLY A 280 -2.24 -22.38 19.92
CA GLY A 280 -2.09 -22.19 21.34
C GLY A 280 -3.38 -21.75 22.00
N THR A 281 -3.28 -21.33 23.26
CA THR A 281 -4.39 -20.75 24.02
C THR A 281 -4.22 -19.25 24.14
N VAL A 282 -5.33 -18.52 24.07
CA VAL A 282 -5.34 -17.08 24.32
C VAL A 282 -5.15 -16.82 25.81
N ALA A 283 -4.26 -15.88 26.14
CA ALA A 283 -4.07 -15.31 27.46
C ALA A 283 -3.95 -13.78 27.35
N ARG A 284 -3.93 -13.08 28.48
CA ARG A 284 -3.69 -11.64 28.54
C ARG A 284 -2.23 -11.34 28.90
N THR A 285 -1.77 -10.18 28.44
CA THR A 285 -0.49 -9.60 28.86
C THR A 285 -0.55 -8.09 28.79
N GLU A 286 0.41 -7.45 29.43
CA GLU A 286 0.58 -6.01 29.39
C GLU A 286 1.74 -5.66 28.47
N TYR A 287 1.50 -4.76 27.53
CA TYR A 287 2.50 -4.27 26.61
C TYR A 287 2.33 -2.76 26.45
N GLN A 288 3.38 -1.99 26.79
CA GLN A 288 3.36 -0.51 26.75
C GLN A 288 2.15 0.09 27.49
N ASP A 289 1.88 -0.39 28.71
CA ASP A 289 0.74 0.00 29.56
C ASP A 289 -0.65 -0.30 28.95
N GLN A 290 -0.71 -1.13 27.90
CA GLN A 290 -1.95 -1.60 27.28
C GLN A 290 -2.15 -3.08 27.54
N GLN A 291 -3.36 -3.46 27.95
CA GLN A 291 -3.76 -4.86 28.01
C GLN A 291 -4.01 -5.37 26.59
N VAL A 292 -3.29 -6.41 26.20
CA VAL A 292 -3.39 -7.07 24.90
C VAL A 292 -3.51 -8.57 25.07
N ILE A 293 -4.03 -9.24 24.05
CA ILE A 293 -3.98 -10.70 23.99
C ILE A 293 -2.56 -11.19 23.66
N GLN A 294 -2.24 -12.37 24.16
CA GLN A 294 -1.07 -13.16 23.78
C GLN A 294 -1.48 -14.61 23.50
N ILE A 295 -0.64 -15.34 22.76
CA ILE A 295 -0.80 -16.77 22.48
C ILE A 295 0.20 -17.54 23.33
N VAL A 296 -0.27 -18.39 24.23
CA VAL A 296 0.57 -19.40 24.88
C VAL A 296 0.68 -20.58 23.92
N VAL A 297 1.82 -20.71 23.26
CA VAL A 297 1.99 -21.63 22.13
C VAL A 297 2.09 -23.07 22.62
N THR A 298 1.22 -23.93 22.11
CA THR A 298 1.24 -25.39 22.36
C THR A 298 1.86 -26.15 21.20
N GLU A 299 1.68 -25.67 19.97
CA GLU A 299 2.26 -26.23 18.76
C GLU A 299 2.71 -25.11 17.82
N ALA A 300 3.87 -25.29 17.20
CA ALA A 300 4.37 -24.38 16.18
C ALA A 300 5.04 -25.15 15.05
N LYS A 301 4.75 -24.75 13.81
CA LYS A 301 5.27 -25.36 12.59
C LYS A 301 5.83 -24.28 11.68
N GLU A 302 6.89 -24.60 10.95
CA GLU A 302 7.33 -23.74 9.85
C GLU A 302 6.21 -23.63 8.80
N ALA A 303 6.00 -22.43 8.31
CA ALA A 303 5.01 -22.11 7.29
C ALA A 303 5.66 -21.35 6.13
N LYS A 304 4.92 -21.26 5.03
CA LYS A 304 5.24 -20.34 3.94
C LYS A 304 4.23 -19.20 3.96
N PRO A 305 4.61 -18.00 3.50
CA PRO A 305 3.65 -16.94 3.28
C PRO A 305 2.49 -17.41 2.40
N SER A 306 1.29 -16.89 2.67
CA SER A 306 0.15 -17.02 1.76
C SER A 306 0.52 -16.41 0.39
N ALA A 307 -0.16 -16.85 -0.67
CA ALA A 307 0.05 -16.31 -2.02
C ALA A 307 -0.15 -14.78 -2.06
N VAL A 308 -0.98 -14.27 -1.15
CA VAL A 308 -1.06 -12.85 -0.82
C VAL A 308 -0.50 -12.66 0.59
N PRO A 309 0.71 -12.10 0.75
CA PRO A 309 1.36 -12.01 2.06
C PRO A 309 0.71 -10.94 2.96
N TYR A 310 -0.23 -10.16 2.43
CA TYR A 310 -0.88 -9.05 3.13
C TYR A 310 -2.30 -9.35 3.54
N VAL A 311 -2.71 -8.68 4.60
CA VAL A 311 -4.10 -8.61 5.06
C VAL A 311 -4.66 -7.23 4.75
N TYR A 312 -5.97 -7.14 4.53
CA TYR A 312 -6.64 -5.90 4.11
C TYR A 312 -7.80 -5.62 5.06
N PRO A 313 -8.00 -4.37 5.49
CA PRO A 313 -9.15 -4.02 6.31
C PRO A 313 -10.44 -4.12 5.50
N ASP A 314 -11.52 -4.49 6.16
CA ASP A 314 -12.85 -4.63 5.57
C ASP A 314 -13.87 -3.88 6.41
N ALA A 315 -14.14 -2.62 6.07
CA ALA A 315 -15.10 -1.78 6.80
C ALA A 315 -16.54 -2.34 6.81
N GLY A 316 -16.87 -3.29 5.91
CA GLY A 316 -18.18 -3.92 5.81
C GLY A 316 -18.26 -5.32 6.43
N PHE A 317 -17.28 -5.72 7.26
CA PHE A 317 -17.19 -7.08 7.79
C PHE A 317 -18.45 -7.52 8.56
N ALA A 318 -19.02 -6.65 9.41
CA ALA A 318 -20.14 -7.01 10.27
C ALA A 318 -21.44 -7.32 9.50
N ALA A 319 -21.61 -6.75 8.31
CA ALA A 319 -22.74 -7.04 7.42
C ALA A 319 -22.63 -8.42 6.74
N LYS A 320 -21.46 -9.05 6.78
CA LYS A 320 -21.16 -10.35 6.14
C LYS A 320 -21.19 -11.52 7.12
N LEU A 321 -21.40 -11.26 8.42
CA LEU A 321 -21.64 -12.22 9.49
C LEU A 321 -23.12 -12.60 9.57
#